data_AF-A0A356VXY4-F1
#
_entry.id   AF-A0A356VXY4-F1
#
_cell.length_a   1.000
_cell.length_b   1.000
_cell.length_c   1.000
_cell.angle_alpha   90.00
_cell.angle_beta   90.00
_cell.angle_gamma   90.00
#
_symmetry.space_group_name_H-M   'P 1'
#
loop_
_entity.id
_entity.type
_entity.pdbx_description
1 polymer ?
#
loop_
_entity_poly.entity_id
_entity_poly.type
_entity_poly.pdbx_seq_one_letter_code
_entity_poly.pdbx_strand_id
1 'polypeptide(L)'
;MKRGIALLLVLALLLGEAGCLAGFGAKREYAVDLIVKGTNMDFWKSVNEGAQAAASDYRAAVTMTGPAIEKDYRQQAGILKDSVARRPDAIVLAAADYEKMAQPVQDAIDAGIPVVMVDSDVNNSRTAAYVGTNNLALGRTLADRLCRQIKGSGEVGIVSFMQNSYPAIQREKGFRDAISANRRFTVLNTVYGYSDSAQAEKVTEELIARHPKLKAVAALNQWSSEGAARALSKLGRKDVRLFAIDCSPELAMYMEEGVLSMVLLQNPYQMGYDSVETACRCLRGEKVGDKFTDIYSVDITTLFDDKYEQLIFPFES
;
A
#
# COMPACT_ATOMS: atom_id res chain seq x y z
N MET A 1 -34.90 -67.40 32.60
CA MET A 1 -33.55 -66.79 32.54
C MET A 1 -33.05 -66.48 31.12
N LYS A 2 -33.92 -66.22 30.12
CA LYS A 2 -33.50 -65.94 28.73
C LYS A 2 -33.90 -64.55 28.19
N ARG A 3 -34.55 -63.71 29.00
CA ARG A 3 -34.97 -62.34 28.59
C ARG A 3 -34.14 -61.20 29.19
N GLY A 4 -33.29 -61.49 30.19
CA GLY A 4 -32.41 -60.48 30.82
C GLY A 4 -31.05 -60.30 30.14
N ILE A 5 -30.58 -61.29 29.38
CA ILE A 5 -29.26 -61.23 28.71
C ILE A 5 -29.32 -60.42 27.40
N ALA A 6 -30.48 -60.40 26.72
CA ALA A 6 -30.66 -59.65 25.49
C ALA A 6 -30.67 -58.12 25.70
N LEU A 7 -31.08 -57.64 26.88
CA LEU A 7 -31.13 -56.20 27.16
C LEU A 7 -29.75 -55.61 27.51
N LEU A 8 -28.82 -56.43 28.02
CA LEU A 8 -27.45 -56.01 28.36
C LEU A 8 -26.52 -55.96 27.15
N LEU A 9 -26.81 -56.72 26.08
CA LEU A 9 -26.02 -56.68 24.83
C LEU A 9 -26.38 -55.52 23.91
N VAL A 10 -27.62 -55.00 23.97
CA VAL A 10 -28.03 -53.82 23.18
C VAL A 10 -27.50 -52.52 23.80
N LEU A 11 -27.32 -52.46 25.12
CA LEU A 11 -26.75 -51.28 25.79
C LEU A 11 -25.23 -51.16 25.59
N ALA A 12 -24.52 -52.28 25.36
CA ALA A 12 -23.09 -52.28 25.08
C ALA A 12 -22.74 -51.88 23.64
N LEU A 13 -23.66 -52.07 22.67
CA LEU A 13 -23.46 -51.60 21.29
C LEU A 13 -23.78 -50.12 21.09
N LEU A 14 -24.62 -49.50 21.93
CA LEU A 14 -24.92 -48.06 21.85
C LEU A 14 -23.85 -47.16 22.51
N LEU A 15 -22.90 -47.74 23.25
CA LEU A 15 -21.75 -47.02 23.81
C LEU A 15 -20.49 -47.10 22.91
N GLY A 16 -20.53 -47.89 21.83
CA GLY A 16 -19.42 -48.05 20.87
C GLY A 16 -19.38 -47.03 19.74
N GLU A 17 -20.47 -46.29 19.49
CA GLU A 17 -20.56 -45.33 18.37
C GLU A 17 -20.45 -43.86 18.79
N ALA A 18 -20.42 -43.57 20.09
CA ALA A 18 -20.23 -42.21 20.60
C ALA A 18 -18.77 -41.70 20.54
N GLY A 19 -17.84 -42.51 20.03
CA GLY A 19 -16.41 -42.17 19.94
C GLY A 19 -15.97 -41.48 18.65
N CYS A 20 -16.86 -41.27 17.66
CA CYS A 20 -16.49 -40.78 16.33
C CYS A 20 -17.14 -39.42 15.95
N LEU A 21 -17.52 -38.61 16.93
CA LEU A 21 -17.96 -37.21 16.71
C LEU A 21 -17.01 -36.16 17.30
N ALA A 22 -15.88 -36.59 17.88
CA ALA A 22 -14.79 -35.71 18.27
C ALA A 22 -13.85 -35.48 17.07
N GLY A 23 -14.29 -34.70 16.09
CA GLY A 23 -13.50 -34.48 14.88
C GLY A 23 -13.92 -33.34 13.95
N PHE A 24 -15.03 -32.65 14.21
CA PHE A 24 -15.25 -31.32 13.62
C PHE A 24 -14.84 -30.27 14.65
N GLY A 25 -13.53 -30.19 14.91
CA GLY A 25 -12.98 -29.01 15.57
C GLY A 25 -13.39 -27.79 14.75
N ALA A 26 -14.10 -26.84 15.37
CA ALA A 26 -14.36 -25.56 14.75
C ALA A 26 -13.04 -25.04 14.18
N LYS A 27 -12.93 -24.88 12.86
CA LYS A 27 -11.67 -24.43 12.24
C LYS A 27 -11.27 -23.13 12.94
N ARG A 28 -10.10 -23.13 13.58
CA ARG A 28 -9.57 -22.01 14.35
C ARG A 28 -9.53 -20.77 13.45
N GLU A 29 -10.00 -19.65 13.99
CA GLU A 29 -9.86 -18.34 13.34
C GLU A 29 -8.41 -17.87 13.49
N TYR A 30 -7.77 -17.46 12.40
CA TYR A 30 -6.40 -16.98 12.41
C TYR A 30 -6.33 -15.55 12.95
N ALA A 31 -5.43 -15.26 13.89
CA ALA A 31 -5.15 -13.89 14.30
C ALA A 31 -4.11 -13.26 13.36
N VAL A 32 -4.47 -12.19 12.65
CA VAL A 32 -3.58 -11.46 11.74
C VAL A 32 -3.46 -10.01 12.18
N ASP A 33 -2.26 -9.56 12.47
CA ASP A 33 -2.02 -8.13 12.74
C ASP A 33 -1.64 -7.42 11.43
N LEU A 34 -2.36 -6.35 11.10
CA LEU A 34 -2.05 -5.45 9.98
C LEU A 34 -1.36 -4.19 10.53
N ILE A 35 -0.06 -4.04 10.27
CA ILE A 35 0.76 -2.93 10.76
C ILE A 35 1.07 -1.96 9.61
N VAL A 36 0.33 -0.85 9.57
CA VAL A 36 0.43 0.17 8.50
C VAL A 36 1.44 1.26 8.85
N LYS A 37 1.73 2.16 7.89
CA LYS A 37 2.64 3.31 8.11
C LYS A 37 1.98 4.50 8.77
N GLY A 38 0.66 4.63 8.69
CA GLY A 38 -0.07 5.77 9.23
C GLY A 38 -1.55 5.45 9.33
N THR A 39 -2.19 5.79 10.44
CA THR A 39 -3.64 5.49 10.61
C THR A 39 -4.56 6.59 10.04
N ASN A 40 -4.02 7.74 9.66
CA ASN A 40 -4.80 8.94 9.35
C ASN A 40 -4.98 9.20 7.85
N MET A 41 -4.87 8.17 7.00
CA MET A 41 -5.02 8.32 5.54
C MET A 41 -6.08 7.38 4.98
N ASP A 42 -6.84 7.87 4.00
CA ASP A 42 -7.85 7.07 3.31
C ASP A 42 -7.24 5.88 2.56
N PHE A 43 -6.00 6.01 2.07
CA PHE A 43 -5.24 4.88 1.54
C PHE A 43 -5.19 3.70 2.52
N TRP A 44 -4.84 3.95 3.78
CA TRP A 44 -4.72 2.91 4.80
C TRP A 44 -6.09 2.40 5.29
N LYS A 45 -7.14 3.24 5.24
CA LYS A 45 -8.52 2.79 5.45
C LYS A 45 -8.95 1.79 4.38
N SER A 46 -8.70 2.09 3.11
CA SER A 46 -9.02 1.19 1.99
C SER A 46 -8.23 -0.13 2.05
N VAL A 47 -6.94 -0.08 2.44
CA VAL A 47 -6.17 -1.30 2.75
C VAL A 47 -6.85 -2.11 3.86
N ASN A 48 -7.30 -1.47 4.94
CA ASN A 48 -8.00 -2.18 6.00
C ASN A 48 -9.33 -2.76 5.53
N GLU A 49 -10.15 -2.05 4.74
CA GLU A 49 -11.40 -2.59 4.19
C GLU A 49 -11.19 -3.86 3.38
N GLY A 50 -10.19 -3.88 2.49
CA GLY A 50 -9.81 -5.07 1.75
C GLY A 50 -9.33 -6.19 2.67
N ALA A 51 -8.54 -5.86 3.70
CA ALA A 51 -8.06 -6.80 4.70
C ALA A 51 -9.22 -7.42 5.50
N GLN A 52 -10.25 -6.63 5.87
CA GLN A 52 -11.45 -7.12 6.57
C GLN A 52 -12.33 -8.00 5.68
N ALA A 53 -12.41 -7.69 4.37
CA ALA A 53 -13.10 -8.56 3.41
C ALA A 53 -12.42 -9.93 3.31
N ALA A 54 -11.09 -9.96 3.15
CA ALA A 54 -10.32 -11.21 3.18
C ALA A 54 -10.42 -11.92 4.54
N ALA A 55 -10.47 -11.18 5.65
CA ALA A 55 -10.65 -11.76 6.98
C ALA A 55 -11.92 -12.62 7.06
N SER A 56 -13.01 -12.12 6.49
CA SER A 56 -14.30 -12.83 6.40
C SER A 56 -14.21 -14.10 5.56
N ASP A 57 -13.58 -14.01 4.38
CA ASP A 57 -13.45 -15.14 3.44
C ASP A 57 -12.50 -16.24 3.95
N TYR A 58 -11.45 -15.85 4.67
CA TYR A 58 -10.37 -16.73 5.07
C TYR A 58 -10.44 -17.20 6.53
N ARG A 59 -11.49 -16.78 7.27
CA ARG A 59 -11.68 -17.04 8.71
C ARG A 59 -10.48 -16.54 9.52
N ALA A 60 -10.18 -15.26 9.35
CA ALA A 60 -9.19 -14.56 10.14
C ALA A 60 -9.84 -13.41 10.91
N ALA A 61 -9.23 -13.01 12.02
CA ALA A 61 -9.48 -11.78 12.72
C ALA A 61 -8.31 -10.83 12.43
N VAL A 62 -8.59 -9.72 11.74
CA VAL A 62 -7.58 -8.72 11.38
C VAL A 62 -7.64 -7.52 12.31
N THR A 63 -6.52 -7.21 12.97
CA THR A 63 -6.38 -5.99 13.78
C THR A 63 -5.42 -5.02 13.11
N MET A 64 -5.93 -3.87 12.65
CA MET A 64 -5.08 -2.81 12.11
C MET A 64 -4.47 -1.96 13.24
N THR A 65 -3.17 -1.72 13.18
CA THR A 65 -2.43 -0.79 14.04
C THR A 65 -1.36 -0.05 13.23
N GLY A 66 -0.83 1.06 13.76
CA GLY A 66 0.22 1.82 13.11
C GLY A 66 0.52 3.10 13.88
N PRO A 67 1.61 3.82 13.55
CA PRO A 67 1.85 5.13 14.09
C PRO A 67 0.84 6.15 13.52
N ALA A 68 0.76 7.33 14.12
CA ALA A 68 -0.14 8.38 13.63
C ALA A 68 0.29 8.94 12.26
N ILE A 69 1.58 8.90 11.95
CA ILE A 69 2.20 9.50 10.76
C ILE A 69 3.28 8.59 10.17
N GLU A 70 3.47 8.67 8.85
CA GLU A 70 4.36 7.76 8.10
C GLU A 70 5.85 7.86 8.44
N LYS A 71 6.29 8.99 9.01
CA LYS A 71 7.71 9.21 9.31
C LYS A 71 8.21 8.50 10.56
N ASP A 72 7.32 7.99 11.42
CA ASP A 72 7.70 7.45 12.72
C ASP A 72 7.98 5.94 12.69
N TYR A 73 9.07 5.56 12.03
CA TYR A 73 9.52 4.15 12.00
C TYR A 73 9.87 3.63 13.40
N ARG A 74 10.25 4.50 14.36
CA ARG A 74 10.61 4.08 15.72
C ARG A 74 9.35 3.63 16.48
N GLN A 75 8.27 4.41 16.37
CA GLN A 75 6.97 4.00 16.89
C GLN A 75 6.47 2.73 16.20
N GLN A 76 6.61 2.63 14.86
CA GLN A 76 6.23 1.41 14.14
C GLN A 76 7.02 0.17 14.61
N ALA A 77 8.32 0.29 14.85
CA ALA A 77 9.14 -0.81 15.39
C ALA A 77 8.69 -1.22 16.80
N GLY A 78 8.28 -0.26 17.64
CA GLY A 78 7.65 -0.53 18.94
C GLY A 78 6.34 -1.31 18.81
N ILE A 79 5.46 -0.88 17.91
CA ILE A 79 4.18 -1.56 17.62
C ILE A 79 4.43 -2.99 17.12
N LEU A 80 5.40 -3.20 16.23
CA LEU A 80 5.77 -4.53 15.76
C LEU A 80 6.29 -5.40 16.90
N LYS A 81 7.14 -4.87 17.78
CA LYS A 81 7.63 -5.60 18.96
C LYS A 81 6.48 -6.03 19.88
N ASP A 82 5.50 -5.14 20.11
CA ASP A 82 4.33 -5.44 20.93
C ASP A 82 3.41 -6.48 20.26
N SER A 83 3.28 -6.42 18.93
CA SER A 83 2.60 -7.45 18.13
C SER A 83 3.27 -8.82 18.28
N VAL A 84 4.60 -8.90 18.12
CA VAL A 84 5.36 -10.13 18.31
C VAL A 84 5.16 -10.70 19.72
N ALA A 85 5.10 -9.86 20.75
CA ALA A 85 4.83 -10.29 22.12
C ALA A 85 3.43 -10.91 22.29
N ARG A 86 2.42 -10.43 21.53
CA ARG A 86 1.06 -11.00 21.50
C ARG A 86 0.95 -12.29 20.71
N ARG A 87 1.96 -12.65 19.91
CA ARG A 87 2.02 -13.90 19.12
C ARG A 87 0.79 -14.09 18.20
N PRO A 88 0.48 -13.15 17.29
CA PRO A 88 -0.50 -13.41 16.24
C PRO A 88 -0.04 -14.61 15.38
N ASP A 89 -0.98 -15.20 14.65
CA ASP A 89 -0.65 -16.30 13.74
C ASP A 89 0.18 -15.76 12.55
N ALA A 90 -0.12 -14.55 12.05
CA ALA A 90 0.69 -13.89 11.03
C ALA A 90 0.70 -12.36 11.21
N ILE A 91 1.69 -11.70 10.59
CA ILE A 91 1.78 -10.25 10.52
C ILE A 91 1.76 -9.83 9.05
N VAL A 92 0.91 -8.86 8.71
CA VAL A 92 0.98 -8.09 7.47
C VAL A 92 1.56 -6.72 7.81
N LEU A 93 2.62 -6.28 7.13
CA LEU A 93 3.31 -5.05 7.49
C LEU A 93 3.67 -4.19 6.28
N ALA A 94 3.44 -2.88 6.38
CA ALA A 94 3.96 -1.89 5.44
C ALA A 94 5.12 -1.11 6.09
N ALA A 95 6.36 -1.31 5.64
CA ALA A 95 7.51 -0.73 6.31
C ALA A 95 7.63 0.79 6.09
N ALA A 96 7.73 1.56 7.17
CA ALA A 96 7.92 3.01 7.13
C ALA A 96 9.32 3.41 6.59
N ASP A 97 10.34 2.58 6.81
CA ASP A 97 11.72 2.77 6.34
C ASP A 97 12.28 1.42 5.89
N TYR A 98 12.82 1.35 4.66
CA TYR A 98 13.26 0.12 4.01
C TYR A 98 14.40 -0.58 4.76
N GLU A 99 15.34 0.20 5.32
CA GLU A 99 16.52 -0.34 6.00
C GLU A 99 16.25 -0.53 7.49
N LYS A 100 15.63 0.47 8.13
CA LYS A 100 15.52 0.48 9.60
C LYS A 100 14.47 -0.47 10.15
N MET A 101 13.51 -0.91 9.32
CA MET A 101 12.55 -1.94 9.70
C MET A 101 13.06 -3.36 9.44
N ALA A 102 14.22 -3.54 8.78
CA ALA A 102 14.72 -4.87 8.41
C ALA A 102 14.99 -5.76 9.62
N GLN A 103 15.67 -5.24 10.65
CA GLN A 103 15.93 -5.99 11.87
C GLN A 103 14.64 -6.23 12.70
N PRO A 104 13.77 -5.24 12.96
CA PRO A 104 12.48 -5.49 13.59
C PRO A 104 11.63 -6.58 12.90
N VAL A 105 11.60 -6.60 11.56
CA VAL A 105 10.90 -7.64 10.80
C VAL A 105 11.62 -8.99 10.93
N GLN A 106 12.95 -9.01 10.93
CA GLN A 106 13.74 -10.22 11.17
C GLN A 106 13.42 -10.84 12.53
N ASP A 107 13.31 -10.02 13.58
CA ASP A 107 12.99 -10.47 14.93
C ASP A 107 11.60 -11.14 15.01
N ALA A 108 10.61 -10.62 14.27
CA ALA A 108 9.28 -11.22 14.16
C ALA A 108 9.32 -12.60 13.47
N ILE A 109 10.09 -12.70 12.38
CA ILE A 109 10.30 -13.95 11.63
C ILE A 109 11.02 -14.98 12.52
N ASP A 110 12.03 -14.57 13.29
CA ASP A 110 12.78 -15.46 14.19
C ASP A 110 11.96 -15.90 15.41
N ALA A 111 10.92 -15.16 15.77
CA ALA A 111 9.90 -15.59 16.72
C ALA A 111 8.92 -16.63 16.16
N GLY A 112 9.07 -17.00 14.88
CA GLY A 112 8.25 -18.00 14.19
C GLY A 112 6.95 -17.45 13.60
N ILE A 113 6.81 -16.13 13.46
CA ILE A 113 5.62 -15.50 12.91
C ILE A 113 5.88 -15.17 11.43
N PRO A 114 5.11 -15.72 10.47
CA PRO A 114 5.23 -15.34 9.07
C PRO A 114 4.85 -13.87 8.88
N VAL A 115 5.69 -13.15 8.12
CA VAL A 115 5.48 -11.73 7.80
C VAL A 115 5.26 -11.57 6.30
N VAL A 116 4.10 -11.02 5.91
CA VAL A 116 3.79 -10.60 4.54
C VAL A 116 3.95 -9.09 4.46
N MET A 117 4.69 -8.60 3.47
CA MET A 117 4.86 -7.17 3.25
C MET A 117 3.72 -6.64 2.39
N VAL A 118 3.14 -5.50 2.75
CA VAL A 118 2.07 -4.84 1.98
C VAL A 118 2.44 -3.40 1.66
N ASP A 119 2.18 -2.93 0.44
CA ASP A 119 2.52 -1.58 -0.11
C ASP A 119 4.04 -1.28 -0.15
N SER A 120 4.75 -1.48 0.94
CA SER A 120 6.13 -1.08 1.17
C SER A 120 6.94 -2.19 1.78
N ASP A 121 7.90 -2.66 0.98
CA ASP A 121 8.81 -3.72 1.34
C ASP A 121 9.90 -3.24 2.31
N VAL A 122 10.71 -4.19 2.77
CA VAL A 122 11.82 -3.99 3.69
C VAL A 122 13.05 -4.74 3.19
N ASN A 123 14.26 -4.36 3.62
CA ASN A 123 15.49 -5.05 3.25
C ASN A 123 15.64 -6.39 3.99
N ASN A 124 14.75 -7.35 3.70
CA ASN A 124 14.75 -8.67 4.30
C ASN A 124 14.21 -9.72 3.31
N SER A 125 15.04 -10.69 2.93
CA SER A 125 14.67 -11.74 1.98
C SER A 125 13.91 -12.93 2.58
N ARG A 126 13.63 -12.92 3.89
CA ARG A 126 12.91 -13.98 4.61
C ARG A 126 11.43 -13.67 4.81
N THR A 127 10.95 -12.51 4.37
CA THR A 127 9.52 -12.22 4.33
C THR A 127 8.82 -13.24 3.43
N ALA A 128 7.56 -13.56 3.74
CA ALA A 128 6.83 -14.62 3.06
C ALA A 128 6.45 -14.22 1.62
N ALA A 129 6.09 -12.96 1.41
CA ALA A 129 5.75 -12.38 0.12
C ALA A 129 5.67 -10.84 0.23
N TYR A 130 5.77 -10.16 -0.90
CA TYR A 130 5.37 -8.76 -1.08
C TYR A 130 4.04 -8.65 -1.84
N VAL A 131 3.11 -7.86 -1.33
CA VAL A 131 1.83 -7.54 -1.97
C VAL A 131 1.73 -6.02 -2.15
N GLY A 132 1.69 -5.54 -3.38
CA GLY A 132 1.59 -4.10 -3.60
C GLY A 132 1.74 -3.69 -5.04
N THR A 133 1.91 -2.39 -5.29
CA THR A 133 2.18 -1.92 -6.65
C THR A 133 3.61 -2.25 -7.07
N ASN A 134 3.84 -2.61 -8.34
CA ASN A 134 5.18 -2.60 -8.90
C ASN A 134 5.68 -1.15 -9.01
N ASN A 135 6.31 -0.65 -7.94
CA ASN A 135 6.68 0.75 -7.79
C ASN A 135 7.72 1.22 -8.83
N LEU A 136 8.60 0.33 -9.29
CA LEU A 136 9.54 0.64 -10.37
C LEU A 136 8.78 0.84 -11.70
N ALA A 137 7.83 -0.04 -12.01
CA ALA A 137 6.98 0.09 -13.20
C ALA A 137 6.05 1.32 -13.12
N LEU A 138 5.54 1.66 -11.94
CA LEU A 138 4.76 2.87 -11.70
C LEU A 138 5.56 4.13 -12.02
N GLY A 139 6.80 4.23 -11.51
CA GLY A 139 7.71 5.32 -11.82
C GLY A 139 8.02 5.45 -13.30
N ARG A 140 8.30 4.32 -13.98
CA ARG A 140 8.52 4.29 -15.44
C ARG A 140 7.30 4.78 -16.22
N THR A 141 6.12 4.31 -15.81
CA THR A 141 4.84 4.70 -16.44
C THR A 141 4.60 6.20 -16.30
N LEU A 142 4.89 6.77 -15.13
CA LEU A 142 4.76 8.21 -14.89
C LEU A 142 5.69 9.03 -15.81
N ALA A 143 6.96 8.63 -15.93
CA ALA A 143 7.92 9.27 -16.83
C ALA A 143 7.50 9.14 -18.30
N ASP A 144 6.98 7.99 -18.71
CA ASP A 144 6.52 7.78 -20.08
C ASP A 144 5.31 8.64 -20.42
N ARG A 145 4.34 8.77 -19.50
CA ARG A 145 3.18 9.66 -19.65
C ARG A 145 3.63 11.11 -19.80
N LEU A 146 4.55 11.55 -18.94
CA LEU A 146 5.16 12.87 -19.01
C LEU A 146 5.83 13.13 -20.36
N CYS A 147 6.67 12.20 -20.82
CA CYS A 147 7.41 12.35 -22.07
C CYS A 147 6.49 12.41 -23.30
N ARG A 148 5.38 11.68 -23.29
CA ARG A 148 4.39 11.65 -24.37
C ARG A 148 3.54 12.92 -24.42
N GLN A 149 3.10 13.42 -23.27
CA GLN A 149 2.19 14.57 -23.21
C GLN A 149 2.90 15.92 -23.36
N ILE A 150 4.16 16.03 -22.91
CA ILE A 150 4.91 17.28 -23.04
C ILE A 150 5.57 17.39 -24.41
N LYS A 151 5.13 18.40 -25.17
CA LYS A 151 5.80 18.86 -26.39
C LYS A 151 6.97 19.77 -26.02
N GLY A 152 8.10 19.64 -26.73
CA GLY A 152 9.31 20.44 -26.49
C GLY A 152 10.25 19.87 -25.43
N SER A 153 11.10 20.74 -24.88
CA SER A 153 12.16 20.44 -23.90
C SER A 153 12.03 21.31 -22.66
N GLY A 154 12.57 20.88 -21.53
CA GLY A 154 12.59 21.69 -20.30
C GLY A 154 13.04 20.93 -19.06
N GLU A 155 13.00 21.63 -17.93
CA GLU A 155 13.35 21.04 -16.63
C GLU A 155 12.16 20.28 -16.05
N VAL A 156 12.41 19.15 -15.40
CA VAL A 156 11.40 18.33 -14.74
C VAL A 156 11.77 18.19 -13.27
N GLY A 157 10.90 18.65 -12.40
CA GLY A 157 11.03 18.51 -10.95
C GLY A 157 10.42 17.20 -10.45
N ILE A 158 10.99 16.65 -9.38
CA ILE A 158 10.42 15.50 -8.67
C ILE A 158 10.08 15.94 -7.25
N VAL A 159 8.81 15.79 -6.87
CA VAL A 159 8.33 15.96 -5.49
C VAL A 159 8.03 14.57 -4.96
N SER A 160 8.84 14.12 -4.02
CA SER A 160 8.74 12.81 -3.37
C SER A 160 8.34 12.98 -1.90
N PHE A 161 8.21 11.87 -1.19
CA PHE A 161 7.68 11.81 0.17
C PHE A 161 8.75 11.33 1.16
N MET A 162 8.63 10.12 1.71
CA MET A 162 9.57 9.52 2.64
C MET A 162 10.75 8.92 1.87
N GLN A 163 11.89 9.62 1.84
CA GLN A 163 13.08 9.27 1.06
C GLN A 163 13.53 7.80 1.21
N ASN A 164 13.42 7.24 2.42
CA ASN A 164 13.89 5.90 2.73
C ASN A 164 12.79 4.82 2.62
N SER A 165 11.58 5.17 2.21
CA SER A 165 10.52 4.19 2.02
C SER A 165 10.71 3.46 0.69
N TYR A 166 10.39 2.16 0.67
CA TYR A 166 10.54 1.34 -0.53
C TYR A 166 9.80 1.93 -1.76
N PRO A 167 8.52 2.37 -1.66
CA PRO A 167 7.82 2.98 -2.78
C PRO A 167 8.51 4.25 -3.31
N ALA A 168 9.01 5.14 -2.44
CA ALA A 168 9.69 6.36 -2.88
C ALA A 168 10.95 6.04 -3.68
N ILE A 169 11.79 5.14 -3.15
CA ILE A 169 13.04 4.71 -3.78
C ILE A 169 12.76 4.11 -5.16
N GLN A 170 11.79 3.18 -5.25
CA GLN A 170 11.50 2.47 -6.49
C GLN A 170 10.80 3.35 -7.53
N ARG A 171 9.83 4.19 -7.13
CA ARG A 171 9.14 5.13 -8.04
C ARG A 171 10.10 6.15 -8.62
N GLU A 172 10.95 6.74 -7.78
CA GLU A 172 11.94 7.72 -8.23
C GLU A 172 12.96 7.06 -9.18
N LYS A 173 13.48 5.88 -8.81
CA LYS A 173 14.38 5.13 -9.68
C LYS A 173 13.74 4.83 -11.03
N GLY A 174 12.51 4.31 -11.03
CA GLY A 174 11.79 3.96 -12.25
C GLY A 174 11.55 5.17 -13.15
N PHE A 175 11.18 6.30 -12.54
CA PHE A 175 11.01 7.57 -13.24
C PHE A 175 12.31 8.03 -13.89
N ARG A 176 13.40 8.11 -13.11
CA ARG A 176 14.72 8.55 -13.59
C ARG A 176 15.28 7.63 -14.67
N ASP A 177 15.16 6.32 -14.51
CA ASP A 177 15.60 5.33 -15.51
C ASP A 177 14.91 5.57 -16.86
N ALA A 178 13.57 5.69 -16.88
CA ALA A 178 12.79 5.84 -18.10
C ALA A 178 13.04 7.18 -18.82
N ILE A 179 13.14 8.28 -18.07
CA ILE A 179 13.31 9.62 -18.67
C ILE A 179 14.77 9.89 -19.10
N SER A 180 15.76 9.19 -18.53
CA SER A 180 17.20 9.45 -18.78
C SER A 180 17.61 9.37 -20.25
N ALA A 181 16.93 8.55 -21.05
CA ALA A 181 17.18 8.42 -22.49
C ALA A 181 16.63 9.62 -23.30
N ASN A 182 15.70 10.39 -22.74
CA ASN A 182 15.04 11.49 -23.42
C ASN A 182 15.79 12.82 -23.19
N ARG A 183 16.65 13.17 -24.14
CA ARG A 183 17.47 14.41 -24.11
C ARG A 183 16.66 15.72 -24.11
N ARG A 184 15.34 15.67 -24.28
CA ARG A 184 14.47 16.85 -24.16
C ARG A 184 14.30 17.32 -22.72
N PHE A 185 14.53 16.44 -21.75
CA PHE A 185 14.25 16.76 -20.35
C PHE A 185 15.50 16.73 -19.49
N THR A 186 15.66 17.75 -18.67
CA THR A 186 16.65 17.78 -17.59
C THR A 186 15.91 17.51 -16.29
N VAL A 187 16.13 16.34 -15.69
CA VAL A 187 15.53 16.00 -14.41
C VAL A 187 16.32 16.66 -13.29
N LEU A 188 15.64 17.46 -12.48
CA LEU A 188 16.22 18.15 -11.34
C LEU A 188 16.43 17.21 -10.15
N ASN A 189 17.06 17.74 -9.10
CA ASN A 189 17.15 17.04 -7.82
C ASN A 189 15.75 16.89 -7.20
N THR A 190 15.55 15.77 -6.51
CA THR A 190 14.29 15.49 -5.81
C THR A 190 14.14 16.37 -4.59
N VAL A 191 12.96 16.92 -4.38
CA VAL A 191 12.55 17.55 -3.12
C VAL A 191 11.58 16.63 -2.38
N TYR A 192 11.61 16.67 -1.05
CA TYR A 192 10.87 15.73 -0.20
C TYR A 192 9.85 16.47 0.67
N GLY A 193 8.58 16.07 0.53
CA GLY A 193 7.46 16.55 1.36
C GLY A 193 7.22 15.72 2.63
N TYR A 194 7.91 14.59 2.80
CA TYR A 194 7.83 13.72 3.99
C TYR A 194 6.40 13.30 4.37
N SER A 195 5.57 13.00 3.36
CA SER A 195 4.16 12.62 3.52
C SER A 195 3.32 13.67 4.28
N ASP A 196 3.54 14.95 3.95
CA ASP A 196 2.80 16.10 4.45
C ASP A 196 2.54 17.09 3.28
N SER A 197 1.27 17.35 2.97
CA SER A 197 0.88 18.18 1.81
C SER A 197 1.31 19.65 1.96
N ALA A 198 1.36 20.19 3.18
CA ALA A 198 1.78 21.58 3.40
C ALA A 198 3.30 21.72 3.20
N GLN A 199 4.07 20.74 3.67
CA GLN A 199 5.51 20.67 3.40
C GLN A 199 5.78 20.42 1.91
N ALA A 200 5.01 19.54 1.26
CA ALA A 200 5.09 19.31 -0.19
C ALA A 200 4.77 20.58 -1.00
N GLU A 201 3.77 21.37 -0.60
CA GLU A 201 3.46 22.68 -1.19
C GLU A 201 4.66 23.61 -1.07
N LYS A 202 5.19 23.79 0.14
CA LYS A 202 6.34 24.66 0.40
C LYS A 202 7.56 24.30 -0.45
N VAL A 203 7.96 23.03 -0.49
CA VAL A 203 9.14 22.62 -1.27
C VAL A 203 8.89 22.73 -2.78
N THR A 204 7.64 22.64 -3.22
CA THR A 204 7.26 22.85 -4.62
C THR A 204 7.35 24.33 -4.99
N GLU A 205 6.91 25.25 -4.13
CA GLU A 205 7.09 26.69 -4.32
C GLU A 205 8.59 27.06 -4.42
N GLU A 206 9.41 26.52 -3.52
CA GLU A 206 10.86 26.74 -3.53
C GLU A 206 11.54 26.14 -4.78
N LEU A 207 11.06 25.01 -5.27
CA LEU A 207 11.51 24.41 -6.52
C LEU A 207 11.15 25.32 -7.71
N ILE A 208 9.91 25.79 -7.79
CA ILE A 208 9.43 26.69 -8.84
C ILE A 208 10.21 28.01 -8.86
N ALA A 209 10.47 28.60 -7.69
CA ALA A 209 11.20 29.86 -7.56
C ALA A 209 12.66 29.74 -8.05
N ARG A 210 13.33 28.61 -7.75
CA ARG A 210 14.71 28.34 -8.19
C ARG A 210 14.80 27.96 -9.66
N HIS A 211 13.73 27.43 -10.24
CA HIS A 211 13.69 26.89 -11.60
C HIS A 211 12.57 27.55 -12.43
N PRO A 212 12.75 28.81 -12.88
CA PRO A 212 11.74 29.49 -13.69
C PRO A 212 11.46 28.80 -15.04
N LYS A 213 12.38 27.94 -15.51
CA LYS A 213 12.26 27.13 -16.73
C LYS A 213 11.63 25.74 -16.50
N LEU A 214 11.14 25.48 -15.28
CA LEU A 214 10.43 24.25 -14.95
C LEU A 214 9.28 24.04 -15.92
N LYS A 215 9.24 22.86 -16.54
CA LYS A 215 8.21 22.49 -17.51
C LYS A 215 7.19 21.52 -16.96
N ALA A 216 7.62 20.68 -16.03
CA ALA A 216 6.74 19.76 -15.34
C ALA A 216 7.21 19.37 -13.95
N VAL A 217 6.26 18.90 -13.16
CA VAL A 217 6.46 18.28 -11.86
C VAL A 217 5.93 16.85 -11.92
N ALA A 218 6.74 15.90 -11.45
CA ALA A 218 6.33 14.55 -11.15
C ALA A 218 6.18 14.41 -9.62
N ALA A 219 4.96 14.13 -9.15
CA ALA A 219 4.65 13.93 -7.74
C ALA A 219 4.43 12.44 -7.45
N LEU A 220 5.12 11.91 -6.44
CA LEU A 220 5.31 10.45 -6.32
C LEU A 220 4.37 9.73 -5.33
N ASN A 221 3.46 10.43 -4.66
CA ASN A 221 2.35 9.89 -3.87
C ASN A 221 1.27 10.96 -3.66
N GLN A 222 0.14 10.61 -3.06
CA GLN A 222 -0.98 11.53 -2.79
C GLN A 222 -0.54 12.86 -2.15
N TRP A 223 0.21 12.84 -1.03
CA TRP A 223 0.63 14.06 -0.34
C TRP A 223 1.52 14.96 -1.19
N SER A 224 2.45 14.36 -1.94
CA SER A 224 3.29 15.09 -2.89
C SER A 224 2.45 15.72 -4.00
N SER A 225 1.43 15.00 -4.47
CA SER A 225 0.54 15.42 -5.54
C SER A 225 -0.32 16.60 -5.10
N GLU A 226 -0.93 16.53 -3.91
CA GLU A 226 -1.74 17.61 -3.33
C GLU A 226 -0.90 18.86 -3.11
N GLY A 227 0.25 18.75 -2.45
CA GLY A 227 1.12 19.89 -2.22
C GLY A 227 1.61 20.53 -3.53
N ALA A 228 1.99 19.72 -4.52
CA ALA A 228 2.42 20.24 -5.81
C ALA A 228 1.28 20.94 -6.57
N ALA A 229 0.06 20.40 -6.52
CA ALA A 229 -1.11 21.01 -7.15
C ALA A 229 -1.49 22.34 -6.49
N ARG A 230 -1.51 22.40 -5.15
CA ARG A 230 -1.72 23.62 -4.37
C ARG A 230 -0.71 24.70 -4.74
N ALA A 231 0.58 24.38 -4.76
CA ALA A 231 1.65 25.32 -5.11
C ALA A 231 1.50 25.87 -6.54
N LEU A 232 1.21 25.00 -7.51
CA LEU A 232 1.01 25.40 -8.90
C LEU A 232 -0.22 26.30 -9.09
N SER A 233 -1.33 25.95 -8.43
CA SER A 233 -2.56 26.73 -8.46
C SER A 233 -2.35 28.12 -7.82
N LYS A 234 -1.80 28.15 -6.60
CA LYS A 234 -1.50 29.38 -5.84
C LYS A 234 -0.58 30.34 -6.57
N LEU A 235 0.43 29.82 -7.27
CA LEU A 235 1.38 30.62 -8.05
C LEU A 235 0.89 30.92 -9.48
N GLY A 236 -0.28 30.42 -9.88
CA GLY A 236 -0.82 30.60 -11.23
C GLY A 236 0.03 29.97 -12.34
N ARG A 237 0.84 28.95 -12.03
CA ARG A 237 1.81 28.33 -12.96
C ARG A 237 1.18 27.30 -13.90
N LYS A 238 0.19 27.72 -14.69
CA LYS A 238 -0.51 26.89 -15.68
C LYS A 238 0.41 26.41 -16.83
N ASP A 239 1.59 26.98 -16.96
CA ASP A 239 2.61 26.62 -17.95
C ASP A 239 3.44 25.38 -17.55
N VAL A 240 3.39 25.00 -16.26
CA VAL A 240 4.01 23.80 -15.68
C VAL A 240 2.98 22.68 -15.60
N ARG A 241 3.28 21.53 -16.18
CA ARG A 241 2.38 20.36 -16.16
C ARG A 241 2.62 19.50 -14.93
N LEU A 242 1.58 19.13 -14.19
CA LEU A 242 1.67 18.19 -13.07
C LEU A 242 1.28 16.76 -13.48
N PHE A 243 2.14 15.80 -13.16
CA PHE A 243 1.93 14.36 -13.31
C PHE A 243 2.01 13.72 -11.93
N ALA A 244 0.92 13.09 -11.49
CA ALA A 244 0.77 12.66 -10.11
C ALA A 244 0.61 11.14 -9.98
N ILE A 245 0.88 10.66 -8.77
CA ILE A 245 0.50 9.34 -8.29
C ILE A 245 -0.54 9.53 -7.18
N ASP A 246 -1.51 8.61 -7.15
CA ASP A 246 -2.70 8.62 -6.31
C ASP A 246 -3.64 9.81 -6.63
N CYS A 247 -4.87 9.74 -6.12
CA CYS A 247 -5.88 10.79 -6.28
C CYS A 247 -6.71 10.90 -5.01
N SER A 248 -7.19 12.11 -4.77
CA SER A 248 -8.14 12.48 -3.73
C SER A 248 -9.20 13.38 -4.35
N PRO A 249 -10.34 13.64 -3.69
CA PRO A 249 -11.34 14.58 -4.20
C PRO A 249 -10.74 15.96 -4.54
N GLU A 250 -9.78 16.43 -3.75
CA GLU A 250 -9.04 17.66 -4.03
C GLU A 250 -8.22 17.58 -5.34
N LEU A 251 -7.53 16.46 -5.58
CA LEU A 251 -6.77 16.27 -6.83
C LEU A 251 -7.69 16.15 -8.04
N ALA A 252 -8.88 15.57 -7.89
CA ALA A 252 -9.90 15.55 -8.93
C ALA A 252 -10.30 16.97 -9.32
N MET A 253 -10.54 17.86 -8.35
CA MET A 253 -10.83 19.29 -8.61
C MET A 253 -9.69 19.97 -9.37
N TYR A 254 -8.43 19.75 -8.96
CA TYR A 254 -7.28 20.31 -9.69
C TYR A 254 -7.12 19.78 -11.12
N MET A 255 -7.62 18.57 -11.39
CA MET A 255 -7.66 18.02 -12.74
C MET A 255 -8.71 18.72 -13.59
N GLU A 256 -9.90 18.99 -13.05
CA GLU A 256 -10.95 19.78 -13.71
C GLU A 256 -10.50 21.22 -14.00
N GLU A 257 -9.76 21.84 -13.08
CA GLU A 257 -9.18 23.18 -13.24
C GLU A 257 -8.01 23.23 -14.26
N GLY A 258 -7.55 22.06 -14.72
CA GLY A 258 -6.43 21.91 -15.65
C GLY A 258 -5.04 22.12 -15.04
N VAL A 259 -4.94 22.15 -13.71
CA VAL A 259 -3.65 22.19 -12.97
C VAL A 259 -2.98 20.82 -13.02
N LEU A 260 -3.77 19.76 -12.81
CA LEU A 260 -3.31 18.37 -12.82
C LEU A 260 -3.55 17.72 -14.19
N SER A 261 -2.51 17.15 -14.81
CA SER A 261 -2.62 16.58 -16.16
C SER A 261 -3.11 15.13 -16.18
N MET A 262 -2.73 14.34 -15.17
CA MET A 262 -3.13 12.94 -15.00
C MET A 262 -2.72 12.44 -13.61
N VAL A 263 -3.35 11.36 -13.16
CA VAL A 263 -2.94 10.55 -11.99
C VAL A 263 -2.69 9.10 -12.40
N LEU A 264 -1.74 8.45 -11.73
CA LEU A 264 -1.66 6.98 -11.71
C LEU A 264 -2.21 6.48 -10.39
N LEU A 265 -3.29 5.71 -10.43
CA LEU A 265 -3.92 5.12 -9.25
C LEU A 265 -3.33 3.74 -8.95
N GLN A 266 -3.29 3.45 -7.67
CA GLN A 266 -3.03 2.12 -7.11
C GLN A 266 -4.35 1.44 -6.75
N ASN A 267 -4.29 0.21 -6.20
CA ASN A 267 -5.47 -0.49 -5.70
C ASN A 267 -5.28 -0.92 -4.22
N PRO A 268 -5.38 0.01 -3.25
CA PRO A 268 -5.15 -0.27 -1.84
C PRO A 268 -6.10 -1.34 -1.26
N TYR A 269 -7.37 -1.35 -1.67
CA TYR A 269 -8.31 -2.40 -1.30
C TYR A 269 -7.78 -3.79 -1.68
N GLN A 270 -7.36 -3.97 -2.93
CA GLN A 270 -6.80 -5.24 -3.39
C GLN A 270 -5.52 -5.61 -2.64
N MET A 271 -4.65 -4.64 -2.29
CA MET A 271 -3.46 -4.90 -1.47
C MET A 271 -3.84 -5.46 -0.08
N GLY A 272 -4.84 -4.87 0.56
CA GLY A 272 -5.38 -5.35 1.82
C GLY A 272 -5.91 -6.77 1.72
N TYR A 273 -6.76 -7.03 0.72
CA TYR A 273 -7.35 -8.35 0.50
C TYR A 273 -6.26 -9.42 0.23
N ASP A 274 -5.40 -9.15 -0.75
CA ASP A 274 -4.37 -10.10 -1.18
C ASP A 274 -3.33 -10.37 -0.09
N SER A 275 -3.00 -9.39 0.76
CA SER A 275 -2.00 -9.57 1.83
C SER A 275 -2.53 -10.48 2.94
N VAL A 276 -3.79 -10.33 3.35
CA VAL A 276 -4.44 -11.22 4.34
C VAL A 276 -4.70 -12.60 3.75
N GLU A 277 -5.16 -12.69 2.50
CA GLU A 277 -5.25 -13.97 1.79
C GLU A 277 -3.89 -14.68 1.79
N THR A 278 -2.83 -13.96 1.40
CA THR A 278 -1.47 -14.51 1.31
C THR A 278 -0.98 -14.99 2.68
N ALA A 279 -1.23 -14.22 3.75
CA ALA A 279 -0.92 -14.63 5.11
C ALA A 279 -1.67 -15.93 5.50
N CYS A 280 -2.97 -16.00 5.22
CA CYS A 280 -3.77 -17.19 5.52
C CYS A 280 -3.33 -18.43 4.72
N ARG A 281 -2.96 -18.25 3.44
CA ARG A 281 -2.40 -19.34 2.61
C ARG A 281 -1.06 -19.81 3.14
N CYS A 282 -0.20 -18.89 3.57
CA CYS A 282 1.07 -19.23 4.23
C CYS A 282 0.84 -20.08 5.49
N LEU A 283 -0.15 -19.70 6.33
CA LEU A 283 -0.53 -20.45 7.54
C LEU A 283 -1.10 -21.84 7.27
N ARG A 284 -1.62 -22.08 6.06
CA ARG A 284 -2.09 -23.40 5.60
C ARG A 284 -0.95 -24.25 5.00
N GLY A 285 0.29 -23.75 5.01
CA GLY A 285 1.44 -24.43 4.43
C GLY A 285 1.50 -24.36 2.91
N GLU A 286 0.72 -23.46 2.29
CA GLU A 286 0.75 -23.26 0.84
C GLU A 286 1.98 -22.44 0.43
N LYS A 287 2.46 -22.66 -0.79
CA LYS A 287 3.47 -21.80 -1.39
C LYS A 287 2.84 -20.46 -1.77
N VAL A 288 3.47 -19.38 -1.30
CA VAL A 288 3.11 -18.00 -1.60
C VAL A 288 4.28 -17.30 -2.27
N GLY A 289 4.01 -16.17 -2.92
CA GLY A 289 5.00 -15.34 -3.59
C GLY A 289 4.41 -13.97 -3.89
N ASP A 290 5.23 -13.10 -4.46
CA ASP A 290 4.86 -11.70 -4.66
C ASP A 290 3.62 -11.54 -5.55
N LYS A 291 2.77 -10.59 -5.18
CA LYS A 291 1.59 -10.18 -5.95
C LYS A 291 1.65 -8.70 -6.25
N PHE A 292 1.48 -8.36 -7.52
CA PHE A 292 1.43 -6.97 -7.95
C PHE A 292 0.01 -6.55 -8.30
N THR A 293 -0.46 -5.47 -7.70
CA THR A 293 -1.76 -4.86 -8.05
C THR A 293 -1.65 -4.04 -9.33
N ASP A 294 -2.76 -3.92 -10.05
CA ASP A 294 -2.85 -3.10 -11.25
C ASP A 294 -2.56 -1.61 -10.99
N ILE A 295 -2.08 -0.95 -12.05
CA ILE A 295 -1.84 0.50 -12.09
C ILE A 295 -2.82 1.08 -13.11
N TYR A 296 -3.62 2.06 -12.68
CA TYR A 296 -4.60 2.70 -13.55
C TYR A 296 -4.17 4.11 -13.90
N SER A 297 -4.29 4.48 -15.18
CA SER A 297 -4.02 5.84 -15.64
C SER A 297 -5.33 6.58 -15.80
N VAL A 298 -5.49 7.68 -15.09
CA VAL A 298 -6.69 8.52 -15.14
C VAL A 298 -6.31 9.93 -15.54
N ASP A 299 -7.04 10.49 -16.49
CA ASP A 299 -7.02 11.90 -16.84
C ASP A 299 -8.45 12.45 -16.88
N ILE A 300 -8.61 13.72 -17.24
CA ILE A 300 -9.91 14.39 -17.22
C ILE A 300 -10.98 13.69 -18.06
N THR A 301 -10.58 12.93 -19.08
CA THR A 301 -11.52 12.22 -19.97
C THR A 301 -12.08 10.94 -19.36
N THR A 302 -11.40 10.38 -18.36
CA THR A 302 -11.78 9.13 -17.68
C THR A 302 -12.02 9.34 -16.19
N LEU A 303 -11.94 10.57 -15.68
CA LEU A 303 -12.02 10.88 -14.25
C LEU A 303 -13.29 10.37 -13.58
N PHE A 304 -14.40 10.40 -14.34
CA PHE A 304 -15.74 10.02 -13.88
C PHE A 304 -16.20 8.66 -14.44
N ASP A 305 -15.30 7.84 -14.96
CA ASP A 305 -15.65 6.47 -15.33
C ASP A 305 -15.94 5.66 -14.06
N ASP A 306 -17.08 4.96 -14.01
CA ASP A 306 -17.51 4.10 -12.88
C ASP A 306 -16.39 3.17 -12.37
N LYS A 307 -15.49 2.76 -13.27
CA LYS A 307 -14.34 1.91 -12.98
C LYS A 307 -13.38 2.53 -11.96
N TYR A 308 -13.23 3.85 -11.93
CA TYR A 308 -12.26 4.55 -11.08
C TYR A 308 -12.91 5.27 -9.91
N GLU A 309 -14.23 5.43 -9.93
CA GLU A 309 -14.96 6.19 -8.91
C GLU A 309 -14.62 5.73 -7.49
N GLN A 310 -14.66 4.43 -7.22
CA GLN A 310 -14.34 3.88 -5.89
C GLN A 310 -12.86 4.01 -5.50
N LEU A 311 -11.96 4.16 -6.48
CA LEU A 311 -10.52 4.37 -6.22
C LEU A 311 -10.19 5.84 -5.95
N ILE A 312 -11.05 6.78 -6.36
CA ILE A 312 -10.86 8.23 -6.24
C ILE A 312 -11.70 8.81 -5.11
N PHE A 313 -12.92 8.29 -4.95
CA PHE A 313 -13.93 8.71 -3.98
C PHE A 313 -14.33 7.51 -3.11
N PRO A 314 -13.44 7.00 -2.24
CA PRO A 314 -13.80 5.93 -1.32
C PRO A 314 -14.94 6.41 -0.42
N PHE A 315 -15.96 5.56 -0.22
CA PHE A 315 -17.14 5.92 0.56
C PHE A 315 -16.75 6.34 1.98
N GLU A 316 -17.29 7.46 2.47
CA GLU A 316 -17.32 7.73 3.90
C GLU A 316 -18.32 6.76 4.55
N SER A 317 -17.81 5.76 5.26
CA SER A 317 -18.62 4.88 6.11
C SER A 317 -18.99 5.55 7.44
#